data_AF-A0A9E5MRR5-F1
#
_entry.id   AF-A0A9E5MRR5-F1
#
_cell.length_a   1.000
_cell.length_b   1.000
_cell.length_c   1.000
_cell.angle_alpha   90.00
_cell.angle_beta   90.00
_cell.angle_gamma   90.00
#
_symmetry.space_group_name_H-M   'P 1'
#
loop_
_entity.id
_entity.type
_entity.pdbx_description
1 polymer ?
#
loop_
_entity_poly.entity_id
_entity_poly.type
_entity_poly.pdbx_seq_one_letter_code
_entity_poly.pdbx_strand_id
1 'polypeptide(L)'
;FEAAVREAYEAGLLGKNIQGLGIDFDLYTFVGAGAYICGEETALLESLEGKQGKPRFKPPFPAGYGLYGRPTTINNTQSLASVPAIIRNGHAWFAGLGPEGSGGAALFSVSGHVEKPGNYELPMGIPFRELLDLCGGVWRGRELKAVIPGGSSVPVLPADVIKDCTMDYNSLQQAGSSFGTGAVMVMDE
;
A
#
# COMPACT_ATOMS: atom_id res chain seq x y z
N PHE A 1 -18.05 1.55 -0.21
CA PHE A 1 -17.43 2.58 0.65
C PHE A 1 -18.46 3.62 1.08
N GLU A 2 -19.16 4.29 0.16
CA GLU A 2 -20.23 5.27 0.47
C GLU A 2 -21.21 4.85 1.57
N ALA A 3 -21.72 3.62 1.51
CA ALA A 3 -22.63 3.10 2.53
C ALA A 3 -22.03 3.14 3.94
N ALA A 4 -20.77 2.73 4.09
CA ALA A 4 -20.05 2.76 5.37
C ALA A 4 -19.77 4.20 5.84
N VAL A 5 -19.51 5.13 4.92
CA VAL A 5 -19.37 6.56 5.25
C VAL A 5 -20.69 7.09 5.81
N ARG A 6 -21.81 6.79 5.15
CA ARG A 6 -23.15 7.16 5.64
C ARG A 6 -23.44 6.57 7.02
N GLU A 7 -23.18 5.28 7.22
CA GLU A 7 -23.34 4.62 8.52
C GLU A 7 -22.49 5.28 9.61
N ALA A 8 -21.26 5.70 9.29
CA ALA A 8 -20.40 6.42 10.24
C ALA A 8 -20.94 7.82 10.60
N TYR A 9 -21.54 8.54 9.63
CA TYR A 9 -22.25 9.79 9.91
C TYR A 9 -23.50 9.57 10.78
N GLU A 10 -24.32 8.55 10.45
CA GLU A 10 -25.52 8.18 11.22
C GLU A 10 -25.18 7.78 12.66
N ALA A 11 -24.04 7.12 12.86
CA ALA A 11 -23.52 6.75 14.17
C ALA A 11 -22.81 7.90 14.93
N GLY A 12 -22.70 9.10 14.34
CA GLY A 12 -22.02 10.24 14.94
C GLY A 12 -20.50 10.06 15.09
N LEU A 13 -19.90 9.19 14.28
CA LEU A 13 -18.45 8.94 14.20
C LEU A 13 -17.73 9.89 13.23
N LEU A 14 -18.49 10.61 12.41
CA LEU A 14 -18.04 11.65 11.48
C LEU A 14 -18.95 12.89 11.61
N GLY A 15 -18.49 14.03 11.11
CA GLY A 15 -19.22 15.29 11.09
C GLY A 15 -18.83 16.23 12.23
N LYS A 16 -19.82 16.97 12.73
CA LYS A 16 -19.62 18.00 13.76
C LYS A 16 -19.58 17.40 15.16
N ASN A 17 -18.65 17.88 15.97
CA ASN A 17 -18.49 17.53 17.38
C ASN A 17 -18.58 16.02 17.62
N ILE A 18 -17.71 15.25 16.96
CA ILE A 18 -17.70 13.78 16.96
C ILE A 18 -17.79 13.26 18.39
N GLN A 19 -18.88 12.56 18.68
CA GLN A 19 -19.19 11.99 20.01
C GLN A 19 -19.02 12.96 21.19
N GLY A 20 -19.17 14.27 20.98
CA GLY A 20 -19.02 15.30 22.02
C GLY A 20 -17.57 15.68 22.36
N LEU A 21 -16.59 15.28 21.55
CA LEU A 21 -15.16 15.51 21.78
C LEU A 21 -14.68 16.93 21.43
N GLY A 22 -15.54 17.79 20.86
CA GLY A 22 -15.18 19.11 20.36
C GLY A 22 -14.36 19.09 19.06
N ILE A 23 -14.29 17.93 18.40
CA ILE A 23 -13.56 17.73 17.14
C ILE A 23 -14.56 17.60 15.99
N ASP A 24 -14.35 18.40 14.94
CA ASP A 24 -15.09 18.30 13.69
C ASP A 24 -14.22 17.57 12.65
N PHE A 25 -14.77 16.55 11.99
CA PHE A 25 -14.10 15.89 10.88
C PHE A 25 -15.09 15.34 9.87
N ASP A 26 -15.02 15.87 8.64
CA ASP A 26 -15.82 15.42 7.51
C ASP A 26 -15.00 14.55 6.56
N LEU A 27 -15.63 13.49 6.03
CA LEU A 27 -15.02 12.58 5.08
C LEU A 27 -15.79 12.64 3.75
N TYR A 28 -15.07 13.01 2.70
CA TYR A 28 -15.60 13.07 1.35
C TYR A 28 -14.99 11.98 0.50
N THR A 29 -15.84 11.37 -0.31
CA THR A 29 -15.46 10.40 -1.34
C THR A 29 -15.29 11.11 -2.67
N PHE A 30 -14.29 10.69 -3.44
CA PHE A 30 -14.08 11.17 -4.79
C PHE A 30 -13.67 10.01 -5.67
N VAL A 31 -14.33 9.88 -6.83
CA VAL A 31 -14.06 8.81 -7.79
C VAL A 31 -13.33 9.40 -8.98
N GLY A 32 -12.10 8.94 -9.22
CA GLY A 32 -11.33 9.30 -10.42
C GLY A 32 -11.87 8.63 -11.69
N ALA A 33 -11.32 9.00 -12.85
CA ALA A 33 -11.80 8.56 -14.16
C ALA A 33 -10.87 7.56 -14.89
N GLY A 34 -10.20 6.67 -14.16
CA GLY A 34 -9.41 5.57 -14.74
C GLY A 34 -8.01 5.94 -15.26
N ALA A 35 -7.31 6.86 -14.60
CA ALA A 35 -5.95 7.26 -14.95
C ALA A 35 -4.94 6.82 -13.87
N TYR A 36 -4.01 5.91 -14.21
CA TYR A 36 -2.95 5.44 -13.29
C TYR A 36 -2.12 6.61 -12.72
N ILE A 37 -1.79 7.60 -13.56
CA ILE A 37 -1.00 8.76 -13.14
C ILE A 37 -1.69 9.58 -12.04
N CYS A 38 -3.04 9.60 -11.99
CA CYS A 38 -3.76 10.29 -10.91
C CYS A 38 -3.64 9.59 -9.55
N GLY A 39 -3.03 8.41 -9.48
CA GLY A 39 -2.63 7.79 -8.22
C GLY A 39 -1.32 8.37 -7.65
N GLU A 40 -0.54 9.10 -8.45
CA GLU A 40 0.64 9.82 -7.95
C GLU A 40 0.20 10.98 -7.04
N GLU A 41 0.94 11.20 -5.96
CA GLU A 41 0.60 12.12 -4.88
C GLU A 41 0.12 13.50 -5.36
N THR A 42 0.87 14.15 -6.24
CA THR A 42 0.58 15.52 -6.68
C THR A 42 -0.40 15.57 -7.84
N ALA A 43 -0.39 14.56 -8.72
CA ALA A 43 -1.39 14.42 -9.76
C ALA A 43 -2.79 14.16 -9.20
N LEU A 44 -2.89 13.46 -8.07
CA LEU A 44 -4.14 13.25 -7.33
C LEU A 44 -4.75 14.59 -6.91
N LEU A 45 -3.93 15.53 -6.42
CA LEU A 45 -4.38 16.86 -6.02
C LEU A 45 -4.93 17.64 -7.22
N GLU A 46 -4.22 17.64 -8.35
CA GLU A 46 -4.69 18.29 -9.58
C GLU A 46 -6.00 17.67 -10.08
N SER A 47 -6.12 16.35 -10.01
CA SER A 47 -7.36 15.64 -10.37
C SER A 47 -8.53 16.00 -9.46
N LEU A 48 -8.32 16.12 -8.14
CA LEU A 48 -9.32 16.55 -7.17
C LEU A 48 -9.72 18.02 -7.35
N GLU A 49 -8.82 18.84 -7.89
CA GLU A 49 -9.08 20.23 -8.26
C GLU A 49 -9.82 20.39 -9.59
N GLY A 50 -10.19 19.28 -10.25
CA GLY A 50 -10.88 19.30 -11.54
C GLY A 50 -9.98 19.64 -12.73
N LYS A 51 -8.65 19.58 -12.54
CA LYS A 51 -7.66 19.79 -13.59
C LYS A 51 -7.23 18.46 -14.19
N GLN A 52 -6.41 18.53 -15.24
CA GLN A 52 -5.73 17.33 -15.74
C GLN A 52 -4.78 16.81 -14.65
N GLY A 53 -4.79 15.50 -14.36
CA GLY A 53 -3.93 14.85 -13.37
C GLY A 53 -2.47 14.76 -13.81
N LYS A 54 -1.85 15.91 -14.08
CA LYS A 54 -0.42 16.05 -14.35
C LYS A 54 0.27 16.35 -13.03
N PRO A 55 1.32 15.60 -12.64
CA PRO A 55 2.06 15.87 -11.41
C PRO A 55 2.57 17.32 -11.34
N ARG A 56 2.62 17.88 -10.13
CA ARG A 56 3.22 19.18 -9.86
C ARG A 56 4.72 19.05 -9.70
N PHE A 57 5.48 20.07 -10.12
CA PHE A 57 6.88 20.16 -9.75
C PHE A 57 7.01 20.44 -8.24
N LYS A 58 7.93 19.74 -7.58
CA LYS A 58 8.33 19.99 -6.19
C LYS A 58 9.59 20.88 -6.22
N PRO A 59 9.70 21.97 -5.43
CA PRO A 59 8.71 22.58 -4.51
C PRO A 59 7.64 23.46 -5.22
N PRO A 60 6.50 23.78 -4.55
CA PRO A 60 6.19 23.50 -3.14
C PRO A 60 5.71 22.07 -2.86
N PHE A 61 6.00 21.57 -1.66
CA PHE A 61 5.53 20.26 -1.20
C PHE A 61 4.06 20.32 -0.73
N PRO A 62 3.25 19.26 -0.91
CA PRO A 62 1.84 19.23 -0.51
C PRO A 62 1.59 19.58 0.97
N ALA A 63 2.52 19.21 1.85
CA ALA A 63 2.43 19.53 3.28
C ALA A 63 2.37 21.04 3.58
N GLY A 64 2.92 21.88 2.70
CA GLY A 64 2.79 23.34 2.79
C GLY A 64 1.74 23.91 1.81
N TYR A 65 1.68 23.37 0.59
CA TYR A 65 0.78 23.82 -0.47
C TYR A 65 0.24 22.63 -1.29
N GLY A 66 -0.87 22.08 -0.83
CA GLY A 66 -1.51 20.88 -1.36
C GLY A 66 -2.84 21.16 -2.05
N LEU A 67 -3.90 20.46 -1.62
CA LEU A 67 -5.25 20.54 -2.19
C LEU A 67 -5.85 21.93 -1.97
N TYR A 68 -6.29 22.59 -3.06
CA TYR A 68 -6.82 23.96 -3.03
C TYR A 68 -5.87 24.97 -2.37
N GLY A 69 -4.55 24.73 -2.47
CA GLY A 69 -3.52 25.54 -1.85
C GLY A 69 -3.45 25.43 -0.32
N ARG A 70 -4.11 24.44 0.28
CA ARG A 70 -4.06 24.16 1.72
C ARG A 70 -3.03 23.07 2.04
N PRO A 71 -2.41 23.09 3.23
CA PRO A 71 -1.58 21.99 3.72
C PRO A 71 -2.31 20.65 3.57
N THR A 72 -1.70 19.68 2.91
CA THR A 72 -2.29 18.37 2.65
C THR A 72 -1.25 17.27 2.77
N THR A 73 -1.62 16.17 3.42
CA THR A 73 -0.84 14.94 3.44
C THR A 73 -1.63 13.85 2.74
N ILE A 74 -0.98 13.16 1.81
CA ILE A 74 -1.57 12.06 1.04
C ILE A 74 -1.03 10.77 1.63
N ASN A 75 -1.93 9.83 1.93
CA ASN A 75 -1.58 8.54 2.48
C ASN A 75 -2.27 7.44 1.69
N ASN A 76 -1.62 6.29 1.54
CA ASN A 76 -2.25 5.08 1.03
C ASN A 76 -3.31 4.59 2.05
N THR A 77 -4.40 4.02 1.55
CA THR A 77 -5.45 3.40 2.35
C THR A 77 -4.91 2.37 3.34
N GLN A 78 -3.94 1.51 2.96
CA GLN A 78 -3.36 0.53 3.87
C GLN A 78 -2.71 1.22 5.08
N SER A 79 -1.94 2.28 4.85
CA SER A 79 -1.28 3.04 5.92
C SER A 79 -2.30 3.64 6.89
N LEU A 80 -3.36 4.28 6.38
CA LEU A 80 -4.40 4.86 7.23
C LEU A 80 -5.22 3.80 7.95
N ALA A 81 -5.54 2.67 7.30
CA ALA A 81 -6.31 1.59 7.88
C ALA A 81 -5.58 0.90 9.06
N SER A 82 -4.25 0.92 9.07
CA SER A 82 -3.45 0.39 10.17
C SER A 82 -3.44 1.30 11.41
N VAL A 83 -3.62 2.62 11.25
CA VAL A 83 -3.50 3.60 12.36
C VAL A 83 -4.39 3.25 13.56
N PRO A 84 -5.70 2.93 13.40
CA PRO A 84 -6.54 2.58 14.55
C PRO A 84 -6.03 1.35 15.32
N ALA A 85 -5.48 0.34 14.63
CA ALA A 85 -4.92 -0.84 15.29
C ALA A 85 -3.63 -0.50 16.05
N ILE A 86 -2.77 0.33 15.45
CA ILE A 86 -1.54 0.82 16.08
C ILE A 86 -1.86 1.61 17.35
N ILE A 87 -2.86 2.51 17.32
CA ILE A 87 -3.25 3.30 18.49
C ILE A 87 -3.79 2.39 19.61
N ARG A 88 -4.60 1.38 19.28
CA ARG A 88 -5.19 0.47 20.27
C ARG A 88 -4.16 -0.46 20.93
N ASN A 89 -3.22 -0.99 20.15
CA ASN A 89 -2.26 -1.99 20.61
C ASN A 89 -0.90 -1.40 21.02
N GLY A 90 -0.65 -0.13 20.70
CA GLY A 90 0.62 0.55 20.89
C GLY A 90 1.59 0.35 19.72
N HIS A 91 2.49 1.33 19.52
CA HIS A 91 3.44 1.32 18.41
C HIS A 91 4.43 0.14 18.47
N ALA A 92 4.83 -0.28 19.68
CA ALA A 92 5.78 -1.37 19.87
C ALA A 92 5.23 -2.71 19.36
N TRP A 93 3.92 -2.94 19.52
CA TRP A 93 3.26 -4.12 18.96
C TRP A 93 3.41 -4.15 17.44
N PHE A 94 3.04 -3.07 16.75
CA PHE A 94 3.11 -3.02 15.29
C PHE A 94 4.56 -3.10 14.78
N ALA A 95 5.46 -2.36 15.41
CA ALA A 95 6.88 -2.37 15.06
C ALA A 95 7.50 -3.78 15.21
N GLY A 96 7.08 -4.54 16.22
CA GLY A 96 7.56 -5.90 16.47
C GLY A 96 7.00 -6.98 15.55
N LEU A 97 6.06 -6.66 14.65
CA LEU A 97 5.56 -7.62 13.66
C LEU A 97 6.57 -7.89 12.54
N GLY A 98 7.48 -6.96 12.26
CA GLY A 98 8.45 -7.07 11.17
C GLY A 98 9.88 -6.81 11.66
N PRO A 99 10.87 -6.91 10.76
CA PRO A 99 12.27 -6.63 11.09
C PRO A 99 12.50 -5.13 11.33
N GLU A 100 13.66 -4.81 11.91
CA GLU A 100 14.07 -3.43 12.15
C GLU A 100 14.08 -2.62 10.83
N GLY A 101 13.48 -1.42 10.87
CA GLY A 101 13.31 -0.57 9.69
C GLY A 101 12.15 -0.96 8.77
N SER A 102 11.50 -2.11 8.98
CA SER A 102 10.33 -2.57 8.22
C SER A 102 9.29 -3.21 9.15
N GLY A 103 8.91 -2.53 10.23
CA GLY A 103 7.92 -3.02 11.18
C GLY A 103 6.50 -3.02 10.60
N GLY A 104 5.68 -3.97 11.05
CA GLY A 104 4.27 -4.06 10.70
C GLY A 104 3.92 -5.26 9.82
N ALA A 105 2.70 -5.23 9.30
CA ALA A 105 2.20 -6.16 8.31
C ALA A 105 1.84 -5.41 7.02
N ALA A 106 1.81 -6.14 5.90
CA ALA A 106 1.38 -5.61 4.62
C ALA A 106 0.45 -6.60 3.91
N LEU A 107 -0.38 -6.08 3.01
CA LEU A 107 -1.15 -6.88 2.07
C LEU A 107 -0.29 -7.21 0.86
N PHE A 108 0.09 -8.48 0.73
CA PHE A 108 0.75 -9.03 -0.44
C PHE A 108 -0.29 -9.42 -1.48
N SER A 109 -0.34 -8.69 -2.59
CA SER A 109 -1.23 -9.01 -3.73
C SER A 109 -0.47 -9.91 -4.69
N VAL A 110 -0.55 -11.22 -4.50
CA VAL A 110 0.21 -12.21 -5.28
C VAL A 110 -0.59 -12.63 -6.52
N SER A 111 0.07 -12.51 -7.66
CA SER A 111 -0.51 -12.73 -8.99
C SER A 111 0.50 -13.39 -9.94
N GLY A 112 0.07 -13.66 -11.17
CA GLY A 112 0.88 -14.32 -12.18
C GLY A 112 0.81 -15.84 -12.08
N HIS A 113 1.94 -16.50 -12.24
CA HIS A 113 2.06 -17.95 -12.40
C HIS A 113 2.18 -18.69 -11.06
N VAL A 114 1.17 -18.54 -10.20
CA VAL A 114 1.03 -19.26 -8.90
C VAL A 114 -0.26 -20.08 -8.86
N GLU A 115 -0.30 -21.13 -8.04
CA GLU A 115 -1.50 -21.99 -7.88
C GLU A 115 -2.68 -21.25 -7.24
N LYS A 116 -2.39 -20.38 -6.25
CA LYS A 116 -3.41 -19.65 -5.47
C LYS A 116 -3.12 -18.15 -5.48
N PRO A 117 -3.41 -17.44 -6.59
CA PRO A 117 -3.32 -15.99 -6.60
C PRO A 117 -4.32 -15.39 -5.61
N GLY A 118 -3.95 -14.31 -4.94
CA GLY A 118 -4.78 -13.72 -3.89
C GLY A 118 -4.10 -12.61 -3.11
N ASN A 119 -4.83 -12.07 -2.14
CA ASN A 119 -4.30 -11.09 -1.19
C ASN A 119 -4.02 -11.78 0.13
N TYR A 120 -2.80 -11.62 0.64
CA TYR A 120 -2.33 -12.21 1.88
C TYR A 120 -1.86 -11.11 2.81
N GLU A 121 -2.51 -10.92 3.96
CA GLU A 121 -2.00 -10.04 5.00
C GLU A 121 -0.96 -10.79 5.82
N LEU A 122 0.31 -10.40 5.68
CA LEU A 122 1.43 -11.11 6.30
C LEU A 122 2.40 -10.11 6.94
N PRO A 123 3.18 -10.55 7.93
CA PRO A 123 4.22 -9.71 8.51
C PRO A 123 5.24 -9.27 7.44
N MET A 124 5.70 -8.02 7.55
CA MET A 124 6.84 -7.55 6.78
C MET A 124 8.05 -8.42 7.07
N GLY A 125 8.85 -8.73 6.05
CA GLY A 125 10.05 -9.55 6.19
C GLY A 125 9.80 -11.06 6.13
N ILE A 126 8.59 -11.52 5.80
CA ILE A 126 8.36 -12.93 5.47
C ILE A 126 9.30 -13.37 4.33
N PRO A 127 9.99 -14.52 4.42
CA PRO A 127 10.79 -15.04 3.31
C PRO A 127 9.95 -15.24 2.04
N PHE A 128 10.49 -14.88 0.87
CA PHE A 128 9.75 -15.04 -0.39
C PHE A 128 9.30 -16.49 -0.63
N ARG A 129 10.12 -17.47 -0.25
CA ARG A 129 9.77 -18.90 -0.37
C ARG A 129 8.53 -19.25 0.44
N GLU A 130 8.43 -18.76 1.67
CA GLU A 130 7.27 -18.98 2.52
C GLU A 130 6.02 -18.33 1.94
N LEU A 131 6.14 -17.11 1.40
CA LEU A 131 5.04 -16.47 0.68
C LEU A 131 4.59 -17.30 -0.53
N LEU A 132 5.54 -17.81 -1.32
CA LEU A 132 5.26 -18.63 -2.49
C LEU A 132 4.59 -19.96 -2.10
N ASP A 133 5.02 -20.59 -1.00
CA ASP A 133 4.42 -21.81 -0.46
C ASP A 133 2.98 -21.59 0.00
N LEU A 134 2.68 -20.45 0.65
CA LEU A 134 1.31 -20.06 1.00
C LEU A 134 0.42 -19.91 -0.26
N CYS A 135 1.01 -19.45 -1.36
CA CYS A 135 0.36 -19.37 -2.67
C CYS A 135 0.27 -20.72 -3.41
N GLY A 136 0.74 -21.82 -2.80
CA GLY A 136 0.72 -23.16 -3.39
C GLY A 136 1.84 -23.42 -4.39
N GLY A 137 2.86 -22.56 -4.47
CA GLY A 137 3.97 -22.69 -5.40
C GLY A 137 3.71 -22.09 -6.78
N VAL A 138 4.69 -22.26 -7.67
CA VAL A 138 4.55 -21.92 -9.09
C VAL A 138 3.56 -22.88 -9.74
N TRP A 139 2.65 -22.34 -10.55
CA TRP A 139 1.56 -23.12 -11.12
C TRP A 139 2.07 -24.30 -11.97
N ARG A 140 1.28 -25.38 -12.02
CA ARG A 140 1.50 -26.55 -12.88
C ARG A 140 2.85 -27.25 -12.66
N GLY A 141 3.47 -27.05 -11.49
CA GLY A 141 4.78 -27.61 -11.15
C GLY A 141 5.93 -27.08 -12.00
N ARG A 142 5.80 -25.87 -12.56
CA ARG A 142 6.82 -25.23 -13.41
C ARG A 142 7.91 -24.56 -12.58
N GLU A 143 9.03 -24.25 -13.22
CA GLU A 143 10.14 -23.57 -12.55
C GLU A 143 9.92 -22.05 -12.47
N LEU A 144 10.35 -21.46 -11.35
CA LEU A 144 10.37 -20.01 -11.18
C LEU A 144 11.43 -19.41 -12.11
N LYS A 145 11.05 -18.42 -12.92
CA LYS A 145 11.97 -17.66 -13.76
C LYS A 145 12.35 -16.33 -13.16
N ALA A 146 11.35 -15.57 -12.71
CA ALA A 146 11.53 -14.21 -12.23
C ALA A 146 10.31 -13.72 -11.43
N VAL A 147 10.49 -12.63 -10.70
CA VAL A 147 9.43 -12.01 -9.88
C VAL A 147 9.52 -10.49 -9.97
N ILE A 148 8.38 -9.83 -10.09
CA ILE A 148 8.26 -8.39 -9.77
C ILE A 148 7.74 -8.31 -8.33
N PRO A 149 8.57 -7.94 -7.33
CA PRO A 149 8.19 -8.09 -5.93
C PRO A 149 7.28 -6.98 -5.39
N GLY A 150 7.14 -5.85 -6.10
CA GLY A 150 6.55 -4.63 -5.54
C GLY A 150 5.70 -3.80 -6.49
N GLY A 151 5.08 -4.43 -7.49
CA GLY A 151 4.30 -3.78 -8.54
C GLY A 151 5.13 -3.41 -9.76
N SER A 152 4.47 -3.11 -10.88
CA SER A 152 5.14 -2.95 -12.20
C SER A 152 6.18 -1.83 -12.27
N SER A 153 6.26 -0.96 -11.27
CA SER A 153 7.24 0.12 -11.18
C SER A 153 8.60 -0.33 -10.63
N VAL A 154 8.73 -1.55 -10.09
CA VAL A 154 9.98 -2.03 -9.49
C VAL A 154 10.74 -2.98 -10.43
N PRO A 155 12.09 -3.01 -10.36
CA PRO A 155 12.89 -3.95 -11.14
C PRO A 155 12.50 -5.41 -10.91
N VAL A 156 12.54 -6.19 -11.99
CA VAL A 156 12.35 -7.64 -11.96
C VAL A 156 13.55 -8.30 -11.28
N LEU A 157 13.30 -9.23 -10.37
CA LEU A 157 14.33 -10.05 -9.74
C LEU A 157 14.35 -11.46 -10.35
N PRO A 158 15.53 -11.95 -10.79
CA PRO A 158 15.70 -13.34 -11.21
C PRO A 158 15.41 -14.34 -10.08
N ALA A 159 14.99 -15.56 -10.44
CA ALA A 159 14.65 -16.62 -9.50
C ALA A 159 15.76 -16.93 -8.48
N ASP A 160 17.02 -16.94 -8.92
CA ASP A 160 18.19 -17.22 -8.08
C ASP A 160 18.49 -16.12 -7.07
N VAL A 161 17.97 -14.91 -7.27
CA VAL A 161 18.10 -13.78 -6.34
C VAL A 161 16.91 -13.75 -5.38
N ILE A 162 15.68 -13.71 -5.91
CA ILE A 162 14.47 -13.50 -5.09
C ILE A 162 14.19 -14.64 -4.11
N LYS A 163 14.59 -15.88 -4.45
CA LYS A 163 14.41 -17.04 -3.56
C LYS A 163 15.09 -16.87 -2.20
N ASP A 164 16.13 -16.05 -2.10
CA ASP A 164 16.88 -15.85 -0.85
C ASP A 164 16.55 -14.51 -0.18
N CYS A 165 15.55 -13.79 -0.70
CA CYS A 165 15.10 -12.51 -0.16
C CYS A 165 13.97 -12.68 0.86
N THR A 166 13.90 -11.73 1.79
CA THR A 166 12.72 -11.46 2.61
C THR A 166 11.89 -10.34 1.97
N MET A 167 10.58 -10.39 2.18
CA MET A 167 9.64 -9.44 1.59
C MET A 167 9.50 -8.20 2.47
N ASP A 168 10.58 -7.40 2.51
CA ASP A 168 10.66 -6.12 3.21
C ASP A 168 11.46 -5.08 2.41
N TYR A 169 11.50 -3.84 2.90
CA TYR A 169 12.15 -2.75 2.19
C TYR A 169 13.66 -2.96 2.02
N ASN A 170 14.33 -3.46 3.05
CA ASN A 170 15.79 -3.53 3.09
C ASN A 170 16.30 -4.68 2.21
N SER A 171 15.74 -5.87 2.36
CA SER A 171 16.16 -7.06 1.60
C SER A 171 15.95 -6.87 0.10
N LEU A 172 14.77 -6.37 -0.30
CA LEU A 172 14.47 -6.12 -1.72
C LEU A 172 15.31 -4.99 -2.31
N GLN A 173 15.63 -3.95 -1.53
CA GLN A 173 16.54 -2.89 -1.97
C GLN A 173 17.97 -3.43 -2.20
N GLN A 174 18.48 -4.25 -1.29
CA GLN A 174 19.80 -4.88 -1.43
C GLN A 174 19.86 -5.83 -2.62
N ALA A 175 18.76 -6.50 -2.94
CA ALA A 175 18.62 -7.33 -4.14
C ALA A 175 18.51 -6.54 -5.46
N GLY A 176 18.45 -5.21 -5.41
CA GLY A 176 18.35 -4.34 -6.59
C GLY A 176 16.91 -4.06 -7.05
N SER A 177 15.92 -4.26 -6.19
CA SER A 177 14.51 -3.93 -6.43
C SER A 177 13.90 -3.12 -5.27
N SER A 178 12.59 -3.18 -5.06
CA SER A 178 11.90 -2.50 -3.96
C SER A 178 10.59 -3.21 -3.60
N PHE A 179 10.14 -3.04 -2.35
CA PHE A 179 8.86 -3.53 -1.87
C PHE A 179 7.66 -2.90 -2.61
N GLY A 180 7.80 -1.64 -3.05
CA GLY A 180 6.75 -0.89 -3.72
C GLY A 180 5.40 -1.00 -3.02
N THR A 181 4.39 -1.57 -3.70
CA THR A 181 3.02 -1.72 -3.16
C THR A 181 2.74 -3.09 -2.51
N GLY A 182 3.72 -4.01 -2.48
CA GLY A 182 3.47 -5.41 -2.12
C GLY A 182 2.72 -6.20 -3.19
N ALA A 183 2.58 -5.66 -4.42
CA ALA A 183 2.02 -6.37 -5.56
C ALA A 183 3.07 -7.31 -6.16
N VAL A 184 2.99 -8.60 -5.83
CA VAL A 184 3.95 -9.61 -6.24
C VAL A 184 3.45 -10.28 -7.53
N MET A 185 4.25 -10.24 -8.59
CA MET A 185 3.96 -10.95 -9.84
C MET A 185 5.01 -12.02 -10.08
N VAL A 186 4.58 -13.28 -10.01
CA VAL A 186 5.43 -14.46 -10.22
C VAL A 186 5.40 -14.83 -11.70
N MET A 187 6.57 -15.10 -12.28
CA MET A 187 6.74 -15.51 -13.67
C MET A 187 7.51 -16.83 -13.73
N ASP A 188 6.99 -17.77 -14.49
CA ASP A 188 7.60 -19.07 -14.78
C ASP A 188 8.43 -19.03 -16.08
N GLU A 189 9.01 -20.17 -16.45
CA GLU A 189 9.84 -20.37 -17.65
C GLU A 189 9.12 -20.28 -19.00
#